data_AF-A0A352PNU7-F1
#
_entry.id   AF-A0A352PNU7-F1
#
_cell.length_a   1.000
_cell.length_b   1.000
_cell.length_c   1.000
_cell.angle_alpha   90.00
_cell.angle_beta   90.00
_cell.angle_gamma   90.00
#
_symmetry.space_group_name_H-M   'P 1'
#
loop_
_entity.id
_entity.type
_entity.pdbx_description
1 polymer ?
#
loop_
_entity_poly.entity_id
_entity_poly.type
_entity_poly.pdbx_seq_one_letter_code
_entity_poly.pdbx_strand_id
1 'polypeptide(L)'
;MIPYPEIDPTIFKIGPIQIRWYGFMYVVGFVAAYLLIPRQKRAKELDITGIVAQDLMFYLVVGLIVGARLGYVVFYQYHDYASYLQNPLEIIATWHGGMSFHGGFLGAVLATWIFCRRRGLP
;
A
#
# COMPACT_ATOMS: atom_id res chain seq x y z
N MET A 1 -4.38 -35.47 9.91
CA MET A 1 -3.91 -34.09 9.60
C MET A 1 -4.24 -33.84 8.14
N ILE A 2 -4.92 -32.74 7.80
CA ILE A 2 -5.19 -32.41 6.39
C ILE A 2 -3.87 -31.85 5.81
N PRO A 3 -3.28 -32.45 4.77
CA PRO A 3 -2.07 -31.92 4.16
C PRO A 3 -2.35 -30.54 3.56
N TYR A 4 -1.42 -29.61 3.74
CA TYR A 4 -1.54 -28.28 3.13
C TYR A 4 -1.43 -28.41 1.60
N PRO A 5 -2.32 -27.79 0.82
CA PRO A 5 -2.26 -27.87 -0.63
C PRO A 5 -1.01 -27.16 -1.17
N GLU A 6 -0.33 -27.78 -2.12
CA GLU A 6 0.80 -27.16 -2.83
C GLU A 6 0.26 -26.20 -3.90
N ILE A 7 0.19 -24.92 -3.55
CA ILE A 7 -0.26 -23.86 -4.45
C ILE A 7 0.97 -23.06 -4.89
N ASP A 8 1.24 -22.99 -6.21
CA ASP A 8 2.28 -22.11 -6.75
C ASP A 8 1.92 -20.65 -6.40
N PRO A 9 2.79 -19.91 -5.69
CA PRO A 9 2.53 -18.52 -5.36
C PRO A 9 2.49 -17.59 -6.58
N THR A 10 3.00 -18.02 -7.72
CA THR A 10 3.09 -17.27 -8.98
C THR A 10 1.90 -17.57 -9.88
N ILE A 11 1.21 -16.54 -10.34
CA ILE A 11 0.14 -16.65 -11.34
C ILE A 11 0.76 -16.86 -12.73
N PHE A 12 1.66 -15.96 -13.11
CA PHE A 12 2.45 -16.07 -14.33
C PHE A 12 3.75 -15.27 -14.20
N LYS A 13 4.70 -15.58 -15.08
CA LYS A 13 6.03 -14.97 -15.11
C LYS A 13 6.34 -14.47 -16.53
N ILE A 14 6.83 -13.25 -16.65
CA ILE A 14 7.32 -12.66 -17.90
C ILE A 14 8.76 -12.20 -17.64
N GLY A 15 9.75 -12.99 -18.09
CA GLY A 15 11.16 -12.72 -17.82
C GLY A 15 11.46 -12.65 -16.31
N PRO A 16 12.08 -11.57 -15.80
CA PRO A 16 12.35 -11.43 -14.36
C PRO A 16 11.11 -11.05 -13.53
N ILE A 17 10.01 -10.63 -14.17
CA ILE A 17 8.81 -10.15 -13.49
C ILE A 17 7.91 -11.35 -13.17
N GLN A 18 7.60 -11.52 -11.88
CA GLN A 18 6.69 -12.54 -11.37
C GLN A 18 5.43 -11.88 -10.80
N ILE A 19 4.27 -12.22 -11.32
CA ILE A 19 2.99 -11.80 -10.76
C ILE A 19 2.55 -12.86 -9.76
N ARG A 20 2.43 -12.47 -8.48
CA ARG A 20 2.11 -13.38 -7.38
C ARG A 20 0.65 -13.24 -6.94
N TRP A 21 0.06 -14.33 -6.47
CA TRP A 21 -1.32 -14.37 -5.99
C TRP A 21 -1.61 -13.32 -4.90
N TYR A 22 -0.71 -13.17 -3.92
CA TYR A 22 -0.95 -12.20 -2.84
C TYR A 22 -1.02 -10.75 -3.37
N GLY A 23 -0.17 -10.39 -4.34
CA GLY A 23 -0.16 -9.06 -4.94
C GLY A 23 -1.41 -8.81 -5.78
N PHE A 24 -1.85 -9.82 -6.53
CA PHE A 24 -3.12 -9.79 -7.24
C PHE A 24 -4.31 -9.59 -6.29
N MET A 25 -4.32 -10.31 -5.16
CA MET A 25 -5.38 -10.16 -4.16
C MET A 25 -5.39 -8.78 -3.52
N TYR A 26 -4.25 -8.10 -3.38
CA TYR A 26 -4.23 -6.68 -2.97
C TYR A 26 -4.93 -5.79 -4.00
N VAL A 27 -4.66 -5.97 -5.29
CA VAL A 27 -5.34 -5.21 -6.36
C VAL A 27 -6.84 -5.46 -6.33
N VAL A 28 -7.27 -6.71 -6.19
CA VAL A 28 -8.69 -7.07 -6.05
C VAL A 28 -9.31 -6.36 -4.84
N GLY A 29 -8.61 -6.33 -3.70
CA GLY A 29 -9.04 -5.60 -2.50
C GLY A 29 -9.21 -4.10 -2.74
N PHE A 30 -8.26 -3.45 -3.41
CA PHE A 30 -8.35 -2.03 -3.74
C PHE A 30 -9.49 -1.72 -4.72
N VAL A 31 -9.68 -2.56 -5.74
CA VAL A 31 -10.80 -2.43 -6.69
C VAL A 31 -12.14 -2.61 -5.96
N ALA A 32 -12.26 -3.62 -5.11
CA ALA A 32 -13.46 -3.83 -4.30
C ALA A 32 -13.74 -2.61 -3.41
N ALA A 33 -12.74 -2.08 -2.71
CA ALA A 33 -12.89 -0.89 -1.89
C ALA A 33 -13.30 0.34 -2.73
N TYR A 34 -12.71 0.53 -3.92
CA TYR A 34 -13.02 1.64 -4.82
C TYR A 34 -14.48 1.59 -5.28
N LEU A 35 -14.99 0.40 -5.57
CA LEU A 35 -16.38 0.19 -5.96
C LEU A 35 -17.34 0.34 -4.76
N LEU A 36 -16.97 -0.16 -3.59
CA LEU A 36 -17.89 -0.26 -2.45
C LEU A 36 -17.97 1.02 -1.61
N ILE A 37 -16.90 1.80 -1.48
CA ILE A 37 -16.88 3.02 -0.65
C ILE A 37 -17.92 4.05 -1.12
N PRO A 38 -18.01 4.44 -2.40
CA PRO A 38 -18.98 5.44 -2.86
C PRO A 38 -20.45 5.00 -2.70
N ARG A 39 -20.70 3.70 -2.50
CA ARG A 39 -22.05 3.16 -2.27
C ARG A 39 -22.51 3.32 -0.83
N GLN A 40 -21.58 3.56 0.11
CA GLN A 40 -21.91 3.74 1.52
C GLN A 40 -22.64 5.05 1.76
N LYS A 41 -23.64 5.04 2.66
CA LYS A 41 -24.42 6.24 3.02
C LYS A 41 -23.51 7.37 3.51
N ARG A 42 -22.58 7.05 4.41
CA ARG A 42 -21.59 8.00 4.97
C ARG A 42 -20.72 8.63 3.89
N ALA A 43 -20.28 7.84 2.89
CA ALA A 43 -19.48 8.36 1.79
C ALA A 43 -20.26 9.38 0.97
N LYS A 44 -21.57 9.16 0.75
CA LYS A 44 -22.45 10.13 0.08
C LYS A 44 -22.67 11.38 0.92
N GLU A 45 -22.87 11.24 2.23
CA GLU A 45 -23.00 12.37 3.16
C GLU A 45 -21.74 13.25 3.20
N LEU A 46 -20.57 12.65 3.00
CA LEU A 46 -19.26 13.31 2.99
C LEU A 46 -18.77 13.68 1.58
N ASP A 47 -19.59 13.48 0.55
CA ASP A 47 -19.23 13.66 -0.87
C ASP A 47 -17.94 12.92 -1.30
N ILE A 48 -17.65 11.77 -0.67
CA ILE A 48 -16.57 10.85 -1.02
C ILE A 48 -17.06 9.92 -2.14
N THR A 49 -17.37 10.50 -3.29
CA THR A 49 -17.83 9.77 -4.48
C THR A 49 -17.08 10.21 -5.74
N GLY A 50 -17.21 9.44 -6.83
CA GLY A 50 -16.57 9.76 -8.11
C GLY A 50 -15.07 10.04 -7.98
N ILE A 51 -14.64 11.23 -8.42
CA ILE A 51 -13.25 11.67 -8.37
C ILE A 51 -12.70 11.77 -6.95
N VAL A 52 -13.54 12.11 -5.96
CA VAL A 52 -13.10 12.26 -4.56
C VAL A 52 -12.72 10.91 -3.95
N ALA A 53 -13.47 9.86 -4.29
CA ALA A 53 -13.14 8.50 -3.88
C ALA A 53 -11.88 7.98 -4.57
N GLN A 54 -11.66 8.34 -5.84
CA GLN A 54 -10.42 8.03 -6.56
C GLN A 54 -9.22 8.72 -5.91
N ASP A 55 -9.35 10.00 -5.56
CA ASP A 55 -8.31 10.74 -4.85
C ASP A 55 -8.01 10.11 -3.49
N LEU A 56 -9.02 9.77 -2.70
CA LEU A 56 -8.82 9.10 -1.41
C LEU A 56 -8.04 7.78 -1.59
N MET A 57 -8.40 6.97 -2.58
CA MET A 57 -7.69 5.72 -2.89
C MET A 57 -6.24 5.97 -3.29
N PHE A 58 -6.00 6.98 -4.10
CA PHE A 58 -4.65 7.36 -4.48
C PHE A 58 -3.80 7.76 -3.27
N TYR A 59 -4.35 8.61 -2.39
CA TYR A 59 -3.69 8.99 -1.14
C TYR A 59 -3.37 7.77 -0.27
N LEU A 60 -4.34 6.87 -0.09
CA LEU A 60 -4.16 5.65 0.70
C LEU A 60 -3.07 4.73 0.14
N VAL A 61 -3.11 4.44 -1.16
CA VAL A 61 -2.12 3.55 -1.81
C VAL A 61 -0.72 4.15 -1.74
N VAL A 62 -0.57 5.44 -2.04
CA VAL A 62 0.74 6.11 -1.96
C VAL A 62 1.24 6.17 -0.52
N GLY A 63 0.38 6.58 0.42
CA GLY A 63 0.72 6.62 1.85
C GLY A 63 1.14 5.27 2.38
N LEU A 64 0.42 4.21 2.01
CA LEU A 64 0.73 2.83 2.38
C LEU A 64 2.10 2.39 1.83
N ILE A 65 2.36 2.59 0.53
CA ILE A 65 3.62 2.13 -0.09
C ILE A 65 4.81 2.92 0.46
N VAL A 66 4.69 4.25 0.53
CA VAL A 66 5.75 5.12 1.04
C VAL A 66 6.00 4.85 2.52
N GLY A 67 4.95 4.79 3.33
CA GLY A 67 5.06 4.49 4.75
C GLY A 67 5.64 3.10 5.00
N ALA A 68 5.21 2.09 4.25
CA ALA A 68 5.73 0.74 4.38
C ALA A 68 7.22 0.67 4.05
N ARG A 69 7.64 1.39 3.01
CA ARG A 69 9.04 1.38 2.61
C ARG A 69 9.92 2.18 3.56
N LEU A 70 9.51 3.40 3.93
CA LEU A 70 10.25 4.21 4.90
C LEU A 70 10.29 3.55 6.28
N GLY A 71 9.16 3.02 6.75
CA GLY A 71 9.13 2.26 7.99
C GLY A 71 9.99 0.99 7.93
N TYR A 72 10.18 0.39 6.75
CA TYR A 72 11.10 -0.73 6.61
C TYR A 72 12.54 -0.31 6.86
N VAL A 73 12.96 0.76 6.17
CA VAL A 73 14.30 1.32 6.33
C VAL A 73 14.51 1.75 7.79
N VAL A 74 13.61 2.58 8.33
CA VAL A 74 13.75 3.18 9.66
C VAL A 74 13.67 2.17 10.81
N PHE A 75 12.80 1.16 10.73
CA PHE A 75 12.59 0.24 11.85
C PHE A 75 13.45 -1.01 11.78
N TYR A 76 13.84 -1.46 10.59
CA TYR A 76 14.51 -2.76 10.41
C TYR A 76 15.92 -2.66 9.82
N GLN A 77 16.30 -1.53 9.22
CA GLN A 77 17.62 -1.36 8.57
C GLN A 77 18.55 -0.38 9.28
N TYR A 78 18.35 -0.17 10.58
CA TYR A 78 19.14 0.78 11.36
C TYR A 78 20.65 0.50 11.40
N HIS A 79 21.05 -0.76 11.24
CA HIS A 79 22.47 -1.15 11.13
C HIS A 79 23.10 -0.79 9.78
N ASP A 80 22.30 -0.63 8.73
CA ASP A 80 22.77 -0.45 7.34
C ASP A 80 22.49 0.95 6.77
N TYR A 81 22.20 1.93 7.64
CA TYR A 81 21.94 3.31 7.21
C TYR A 81 23.07 3.93 6.39
N ALA A 82 24.33 3.56 6.65
CA ALA A 82 25.47 4.03 5.88
C ALA A 82 25.36 3.64 4.39
N SER A 83 24.84 2.44 4.08
CA SER A 83 24.62 1.98 2.71
C SER A 83 23.53 2.81 2.01
N TYR A 84 22.43 3.11 2.70
CA TYR A 84 21.35 3.96 2.17
C TYR A 84 21.80 5.42 1.95
N LEU A 85 22.75 5.93 2.74
CA LEU A 85 23.33 7.26 2.50
C LEU A 85 24.25 7.28 1.27
N GLN A 86 24.97 6.19 1.02
CA GLN A 86 25.81 6.06 -0.18
C GLN A 86 24.96 5.90 -1.45
N ASN A 87 23.83 5.20 -1.35
CA ASN A 87 22.91 4.97 -2.47
C ASN A 87 21.45 5.28 -2.07
N PRO A 88 21.03 6.57 -2.06
CA PRO A 88 19.68 6.96 -1.64
C PRO A 88 18.53 6.34 -2.46
N LEU A 89 18.81 5.92 -3.70
CA LEU A 89 17.84 5.23 -4.56
C LEU A 89 17.41 3.86 -3.97
N GLU A 90 18.22 3.23 -3.13
CA GLU A 90 17.85 1.99 -2.45
C GLU A 90 16.67 2.18 -1.47
N ILE A 91 16.43 3.40 -1.01
CA ILE A 91 15.28 3.71 -0.16
C ILE A 91 13.98 3.45 -0.93
N ILE A 92 13.92 3.76 -2.22
CA ILE A 92 12.71 3.56 -3.04
C ILE A 92 12.65 2.21 -3.75
N ALA A 93 13.73 1.42 -3.70
CA ALA A 93 13.85 0.15 -4.39
C ALA A 93 13.01 -0.96 -3.73
N THR A 94 11.72 -1.01 -4.05
CA THR A 94 10.76 -1.99 -3.51
C THR A 94 10.93 -3.39 -4.09
N TRP A 95 11.58 -3.53 -5.25
CA TRP A 95 11.80 -4.81 -5.93
C TRP A 95 12.84 -5.71 -5.25
N HIS A 96 13.68 -5.17 -4.35
CA HIS A 96 14.55 -5.97 -3.48
C HIS A 96 13.79 -6.61 -2.31
N GLY A 97 12.49 -6.32 -2.19
CA GLY A 97 11.69 -6.69 -1.03
C GLY A 97 11.94 -5.75 0.15
N GLY A 98 11.36 -6.10 1.30
CA GLY A 98 11.43 -5.27 2.51
C GLY A 98 10.35 -4.20 2.56
N MET A 99 9.28 -4.50 3.29
CA MET A 99 8.15 -3.60 3.55
C MET A 99 7.74 -3.75 5.01
N SER A 100 7.47 -2.63 5.69
CA SER A 100 6.99 -2.61 7.07
C SER A 100 5.47 -2.53 7.10
N PHE A 101 4.82 -3.49 7.76
CA PHE A 101 3.38 -3.38 8.02
C PHE A 101 3.06 -2.14 8.86
N HIS A 102 3.79 -1.92 9.95
CA HIS A 102 3.58 -0.76 10.85
C HIS A 102 3.82 0.56 10.13
N GLY A 103 4.87 0.63 9.31
CA GLY A 103 5.13 1.79 8.46
C GLY A 103 3.99 2.04 7.47
N GLY A 104 3.49 0.99 6.82
CA GLY A 104 2.39 1.08 5.87
C GLY A 104 1.08 1.53 6.52
N PHE A 105 0.78 1.00 7.70
CA PHE A 105 -0.37 1.42 8.50
C PHE A 105 -0.28 2.90 8.88
N LEU A 106 0.84 3.34 9.47
CA LEU A 106 1.05 4.74 9.83
C LEU A 106 0.99 5.66 8.60
N GLY A 107 1.56 5.24 7.48
CA GLY A 107 1.50 5.97 6.22
C GLY A 107 0.09 6.13 5.68
N ALA A 108 -0.74 5.08 5.73
CA ALA A 108 -2.14 5.15 5.33
C ALA A 108 -2.98 6.05 6.27
N VAL A 109 -2.75 5.97 7.59
CA VAL A 109 -3.40 6.86 8.58
C VAL A 109 -3.02 8.31 8.30
N LEU A 110 -1.74 8.60 8.10
CA LEU A 110 -1.27 9.95 7.81
C LEU A 110 -1.82 10.48 6.49
N ALA A 111 -1.83 9.67 5.44
CA ALA A 111 -2.40 10.06 4.15
C ALA A 111 -3.90 10.36 4.23
N THR A 112 -4.65 9.55 4.97
CA THR A 112 -6.08 9.80 5.24
C THR A 112 -6.27 11.11 6.01
N TRP A 113 -5.47 11.35 7.05
CA TRP A 113 -5.51 12.59 7.82
C TRP A 113 -5.21 13.82 6.95
N ILE A 114 -4.17 13.76 6.10
CA ILE A 114 -3.85 14.84 5.15
C ILE A 114 -5.01 15.07 4.17
N PHE A 115 -5.60 14.00 3.63
CA PHE A 115 -6.74 14.07 2.73
C PHE A 115 -7.93 14.77 3.40
N CYS A 116 -8.33 14.34 4.61
CA CYS A 116 -9.42 14.96 5.36
C CYS A 116 -9.15 16.43 5.64
N ARG A 117 -7.94 16.76 6.12
CA ARG A 117 -7.53 18.14 6.42
C ARG A 117 -7.60 19.04 5.19
N ARG A 118 -7.17 18.56 4.02
CA ARG A 118 -7.21 19.34 2.76
C ARG A 118 -8.62 19.58 2.25
N ARG A 119 -9.56 18.70 2.56
CA ARG A 119 -10.96 18.78 2.09
C ARG A 119 -11.94 19.26 3.16
N GLY A 120 -11.48 19.60 4.37
CA GLY A 120 -12.34 20.01 5.48
C GLY A 120 -13.29 18.90 5.95
N LEU A 121 -12.92 17.63 5.73
CA LEU A 121 -13.69 16.47 6.17
C LEU A 121 -13.36 16.15 7.64
N PRO A 122 -14.33 15.59 8.38
CA PRO A 122 -14.11 15.16 9.76
C PRO A 122 -13.07 14.04 9.88
#